data_AF-A0A429GNG1-F1
#
_entry.id   AF-A0A429GNG1-F1
#
_cell.length_a   1.000
_cell.length_b   1.000
_cell.length_c   1.000
_cell.angle_alpha   90.00
_cell.angle_beta   90.00
_cell.angle_gamma   90.00
#
_symmetry.space_group_name_H-M   'P 1'
#
loop_
_entity.id
_entity.type
_entity.pdbx_description
1 polymer ?
#
loop_
_entity_poly.entity_id
_entity_poly.type
_entity_poly.pdbx_seq_one_letter_code
_entity_poly.pdbx_strand_id
1 'polypeptide(L)' 'MKTTRKGVLIPEELFKEMIGVFTRIEQILATLETLADEDTLEIIKRSREEIAKGRYVECSIEDLERVLR' A
#
# COMPACT_ATOMS: atom_id res chain seq x y z
N MET A 1 20.90 25.31 9.21
CA MET A 1 20.61 24.23 10.18
C MET A 1 21.31 24.59 11.48
N LYS A 2 20.57 24.79 12.59
CA LYS A 2 21.18 25.10 13.89
C LYS A 2 21.50 23.79 14.59
N THR A 3 22.72 23.63 15.07
CA THR A 3 23.14 22.45 15.83
C THR A 3 23.47 22.87 17.26
N THR A 4 23.12 22.00 18.21
CA THR A 4 23.41 22.15 19.64
C THR A 4 24.32 20.99 20.07
N ARG A 5 24.94 21.09 21.25
CA ARG A 5 25.70 19.95 21.82
C ARG A 5 24.87 18.67 21.99
N LYS A 6 23.53 18.76 21.97
CA LYS A 6 22.61 17.63 22.18
C LYS A 6 21.88 17.18 20.90
N GLY A 7 22.06 17.86 19.77
CA GLY A 7 21.39 17.47 18.53
C GLY A 7 21.11 18.63 17.58
N VAL A 8 20.28 18.35 16.58
CA VAL A 8 19.95 19.27 15.49
C VAL A 8 18.59 19.94 15.76
N LEU A 9 18.53 21.26 15.62
CA LEU A 9 17.27 21.99 15.63
C LEU A 9 16.73 22.03 14.20
N ILE A 10 15.60 21.37 14.02
CA ILE A 10 14.85 21.31 12.76
C ILE A 10 13.63 22.23 12.91
N PRO A 11 13.41 23.19 11.98
CA PRO A 11 12.16 23.95 11.95
C PRO A 11 10.96 23.02 11.85
N GLU A 12 9.88 23.34 12.56
CA GLU A 12 8.72 22.46 12.67
C GLU A 12 8.10 22.09 11.31
N GLU A 13 7.98 23.06 10.40
CA GLU A 13 7.45 22.84 9.06
C GLU A 13 8.32 21.87 8.25
N LEU A 14 9.65 22.03 8.33
CA LEU A 14 10.58 21.11 7.67
C LEU A 14 10.47 19.70 8.27
N PHE A 15 10.28 19.59 9.59
CA PHE A 15 10.09 18.30 10.24
C PHE A 15 8.80 17.60 9.78
N LYS A 16 7.70 18.35 9.63
CA LYS A 16 6.44 17.83 9.09
C LYS A 16 6.61 17.30 7.67
N GLU A 17 7.31 18.04 6.81
CA GLU A 17 7.61 17.59 5.44
C GLU A 17 8.44 16.29 5.44
N MET A 18 9.47 16.23 6.28
CA MET A 18 10.32 15.04 6.41
C MET A 18 9.52 13.80 6.86
N ILE A 19 8.63 13.95 7.84
CA ILE A 19 7.75 12.86 8.30
C ILE A 19 6.77 12.45 7.20
N GLY A 20 6.25 13.40 6.42
CA GLY A 20 5.37 13.12 5.28
C GLY A 20 6.06 12.25 4.23
N VAL A 21 7.30 12.60 3.86
CA VAL A 21 8.11 11.81 2.92
C VAL A 21 8.44 10.45 3.49
N PHE A 22 8.85 10.38 4.76
CA PHE A 22 9.17 9.13 5.43
C PHE A 22 7.98 8.16 5.44
N THR A 23 6.79 8.65 5.80
CA THR A 23 5.55 7.85 5.80
C THR A 23 5.24 7.26 4.42
N ARG A 24 5.49 8.03 3.36
CA ARG A 24 5.26 7.56 2.00
C ARG A 24 6.25 6.47 1.58
N ILE A 25 7.50 6.55 2.04
CA ILE A 25 8.51 5.51 1.81
C ILE A 25 8.12 4.23 2.56
N GLU A 26 7.70 4.33 3.82
CA GLU A 26 7.20 3.20 4.61
C GLU A 26 6.05 2.46 3.91
N GLN A 27 5.08 3.20 3.35
CA GLN A 27 3.97 2.59 2.59
C GLN A 27 4.44 1.82 1.35
N ILE A 28 5.44 2.37 0.63
CA ILE A 28 6.02 1.69 -0.54
C ILE A 28 6.73 0.41 -0.09
N LEU A 29 7.51 0.46 1.00
CA LEU A 29 8.21 -0.70 1.55
C LEU A 29 7.23 -1.79 1.98
N ALA A 30 6.17 -1.45 2.72
CA ALA A 30 5.14 -2.42 3.13
C ALA A 30 4.46 -3.10 1.92
N THR A 31 4.25 -2.35 0.83
CA THR A 31 3.72 -2.91 -0.42
C THR A 31 4.71 -3.87 -1.06
N LEU A 32 6.00 -3.50 -1.11
CA LEU A 32 7.06 -4.36 -1.64
C LEU A 32 7.24 -5.62 -0.80
N GLU A 33 7.13 -5.54 0.52
CA GLU A 33 7.15 -6.70 1.42
C GLU A 33 5.96 -7.63 1.16
N THR A 34 4.76 -7.07 1.00
CA THR A 34 3.56 -7.83 0.63
C THR A 34 3.70 -8.51 -0.73
N LEU A 35 4.39 -7.87 -1.69
CA LEU A 35 4.70 -8.46 -2.99
C LEU A 35 5.89 -9.41 -2.96
N ALA A 36 6.79 -9.30 -2.00
CA ALA A 36 7.91 -10.23 -1.83
C ALA A 36 7.47 -11.50 -1.08
N ASP A 37 6.35 -11.43 -0.36
CA ASP A 37 5.70 -12.60 0.22
C ASP A 37 5.13 -13.50 -0.89
N GLU A 38 5.84 -14.61 -1.14
CA GLU A 38 5.53 -15.56 -2.21
C GLU A 38 4.11 -16.15 -2.05
N ASP A 39 3.67 -16.36 -0.81
CA ASP A 39 2.33 -16.86 -0.49
C ASP A 39 1.25 -15.85 -0.92
N THR A 40 1.43 -14.57 -0.62
CA THR A 40 0.51 -13.50 -1.04
C THR A 40 0.47 -13.35 -2.57
N LEU A 41 1.63 -13.44 -3.24
CA LEU A 41 1.68 -13.41 -4.71
C LEU A 41 0.98 -14.62 -5.34
N GLU A 42 1.14 -15.81 -4.77
CA GLU A 42 0.49 -17.02 -5.25
C GLU A 42 -1.04 -16.92 -5.12
N ILE A 43 -1.53 -16.35 -4.02
CA ILE A 43 -2.96 -16.05 -3.82
C ILE A 43 -3.48 -15.08 -4.88
N ILE A 44 -2.75 -13.99 -5.18
CA ILE A 44 -3.14 -13.02 -6.23
C ILE A 44 -3.16 -13.68 -7.61
N LYS A 45 -2.14 -14.48 -7.95
CA LYS A 45 -2.10 -15.21 -9.23
C LYS A 45 -3.26 -16.19 -9.34
N ARG A 46 -3.54 -16.96 -8.29
CA ARG A 46 -4.65 -17.91 -8.26
C ARG A 46 -5.98 -17.19 -8.40
N SER A 47 -6.19 -16.09 -7.69
CA SER A 47 -7.39 -15.24 -7.83
C SER A 47 -7.60 -14.78 -9.28
N ARG A 48 -6.56 -14.30 -9.95
CA ARG A 48 -6.64 -13.90 -11.38
C ARG A 48 -6.98 -15.06 -12.31
N GLU A 49 -6.40 -16.23 -12.09
CA GLU A 49 -6.74 -17.42 -12.87
C GLU A 49 -8.18 -17.88 -12.67
N GLU A 50 -8.69 -17.80 -11.44
CA GLU A 50 -10.06 -18.18 -11.12
C GLU A 50 -11.09 -17.23 -11.77
N ILE A 51 -10.79 -15.93 -11.82
CA ILE A 51 -11.57 -14.95 -12.59
C ILE A 51 -11.50 -15.27 -14.09
N ALA A 52 -10.31 -15.54 -14.63
CA ALA A 52 -10.13 -15.85 -16.06
C ALA A 52 -10.83 -17.16 -16.49
N LYS A 53 -10.96 -18.13 -15.57
CA LYS A 53 -11.73 -19.38 -15.78
C LYS A 53 -13.24 -19.17 -15.72
N GLY A 54 -13.72 -17.93 -15.52
CA GLY A 54 -15.14 -17.57 -15.46
C GLY A 54 -15.83 -18.04 -14.17
N ARG A 55 -15.06 -18.45 -13.15
CA ARG A 55 -15.60 -18.92 -11.87
C ARG A 55 -15.97 -17.79 -10.92
N TYR A 56 -15.42 -16.60 -11.15
CA TYR A 56 -15.71 -15.39 -10.40
C TYR A 56 -15.82 -14.21 -11.38
N VAL A 57 -16.73 -13.29 -11.08
CA VAL A 57 -16.94 -12.05 -11.84
C VAL A 57 -16.35 -10.91 -11.03
N GLU A 58 -15.51 -10.08 -11.65
CA GLU A 58 -15.01 -8.86 -11.03
C GLU A 58 -16.16 -7.84 -10.93
N CYS A 59 -16.43 -7.35 -9.73
CA CYS A 59 -17.59 -6.51 -9.43
C CYS A 59 -17.18 -5.34 -8.55
N SER A 60 -17.54 -4.12 -8.95
CA SER A 60 -17.45 -2.96 -8.05
C SER A 60 -18.61 -2.97 -7.06
N ILE A 61 -18.52 -2.16 -6.00
CA ILE A 61 -19.58 -2.07 -4.99
C ILE A 61 -20.90 -1.58 -5.62
N GLU A 62 -20.84 -0.70 -6.62
CA GLU A 62 -22.04 -0.21 -7.31
C GLU A 62 -22.71 -1.29 -8.18
N ASP A 63 -21.96 -2.28 -8.65
CA ASP A 63 -22.46 -3.39 -9.48
C ASP A 63 -23.01 -4.57 -8.65
N LEU A 64 -22.84 -4.54 -7.32
CA LEU A 64 -23.16 -5.66 -6.43
C LEU A 64 -24.65 -6.03 -6.46
N GLU A 65 -25.53 -5.03 -6.55
CA GLU A 65 -26.99 -5.23 -6.66
C GLU A 65 -27.40 -5.93 -7.97
N ARG A 66 -26.62 -5.78 -9.05
CA ARG A 66 -26.87 -6.42 -10.35
C ARG A 66 -26.48 -7.89 -10.33
N VAL A 67 -25.45 -8.25 -9.58
CA VAL A 67 -24.92 -9.63 -9.51
C VAL A 67 -25.71 -10.50 -8.52
N LEU A 68 -26.35 -9.90 -7.52
CA LEU A 68 -27.13 -10.62 -6.49
C LEU A 68 -28.61 -10.87 -6.85
N ARG A 69 -29.05 -10.52 -8.05
CA ARG A 69 -30.38 -10.86 -8.59
C ARG A 69 -30.34 -12.14 -9.40
#